data_AF-L0KWV2-F1
#
_entry.id   AF-L0KWV2-F1
#
_cell.length_a   1.000
_cell.length_b   1.000
_cell.length_c   1.000
_cell.angle_alpha   90.00
_cell.angle_beta   90.00
_cell.angle_gamma   90.00
#
_symmetry.space_group_name_H-M   'P 1'
#
loop_
_entity.id
_entity.type
_entity.pdbx_description
1 polymer ?
#
loop_
_entity_poly.entity_id
_entity_poly.type
_entity_poly.pdbx_seq_one_letter_code
_entity_poly.pdbx_strand_id
1 'polypeptide(L)'
;MNNKKIIFQSFFLIILFWLVISVIIPLPIEKSLPLVSIYNQDQIPHNVTIEMKDSDTNLIYKNTLLVEQKTPYYVERDWATAVKIYIPILLTDRAPDYDFNVSIDANPPTHSKLLFPQGSIIDIHIINSTSRISSTGI
;
A
#
# COMPACT_ATOMS: atom_id res chain seq x y z
N MET A 1 56.40 -8.33 14.83
CA MET A 1 55.03 -8.02 15.30
C MET A 1 54.43 -9.26 15.95
N ASN A 2 53.73 -9.12 17.07
CA ASN A 2 53.30 -10.25 17.90
C ASN A 2 51.95 -10.78 17.40
N ASN A 3 51.87 -12.03 16.93
CA ASN A 3 50.68 -12.62 16.30
C ASN A 3 49.41 -12.52 17.17
N LYS A 4 49.57 -12.50 18.51
CA LYS A 4 48.47 -12.29 19.45
C LYS A 4 47.82 -10.91 19.33
N LYS A 5 48.60 -9.86 19.03
CA LYS A 5 48.07 -8.49 18.81
C LYS A 5 47.27 -8.40 17.52
N ILE A 6 47.71 -9.11 16.47
CA ILE A 6 47.04 -9.13 15.16
C ILE A 6 45.68 -9.79 15.28
N ILE A 7 45.60 -10.97 15.92
CA ILE A 7 44.34 -11.69 16.13
C ILE A 7 43.34 -10.84 16.95
N PHE A 8 43.82 -10.18 18.00
CA PHE A 8 42.98 -9.33 18.85
C PHE A 8 42.45 -8.11 18.08
N GLN A 9 43.27 -7.48 17.24
CA GLN A 9 42.84 -6.37 16.37
C GLN A 9 41.82 -6.82 15.32
N SER A 10 42.02 -7.99 14.70
CA SER A 10 41.06 -8.55 13.73
C SER A 10 39.72 -8.89 14.39
N PHE A 11 39.74 -9.46 15.60
CA PHE A 11 38.52 -9.80 16.34
C PHE A 11 37.73 -8.55 16.74
N PHE A 12 38.43 -7.49 17.17
CA PHE A 12 37.82 -6.21 17.48
C PHE A 12 37.18 -5.56 16.25
N LEU A 13 37.85 -5.61 15.09
CA LEU A 13 37.30 -5.11 13.82
C LEU A 13 36.03 -5.85 13.40
N ILE A 14 35.98 -7.18 13.59
CA ILE A 14 34.80 -7.98 13.27
C ILE A 14 33.62 -7.57 14.17
N ILE A 15 33.84 -7.42 15.48
CA ILE A 15 32.79 -6.97 16.41
C ILE A 15 32.29 -5.58 16.03
N LEU A 16 33.20 -4.65 15.73
CA LEU A 16 32.83 -3.29 15.33
C LEU A 16 32.01 -3.30 14.04
N PHE A 17 32.40 -4.13 13.06
CA PHE A 17 31.66 -4.31 11.82
C PHE A 17 30.26 -4.88 12.06
N TRP A 18 30.11 -5.88 12.91
CA TRP A 18 28.80 -6.44 13.29
C TRP A 18 27.91 -5.41 14.00
N LEU A 19 28.50 -4.54 14.82
CA LEU A 19 27.78 -3.48 15.54
C LEU A 19 27.30 -2.38 14.59
N VAL A 20 28.12 -2.02 13.59
CA VAL A 20 27.72 -1.09 12.53
C VAL A 20 26.60 -1.70 11.68
N ILE A 21 26.73 -2.98 11.30
CA ILE A 21 25.70 -3.72 10.58
C ILE A 21 24.40 -3.79 11.38
N SER A 22 24.44 -4.08 12.69
CA SER A 22 23.22 -4.19 13.50
C SER A 22 22.51 -2.85 13.75
N VAL A 23 23.21 -1.73 13.55
CA VAL A 23 22.64 -0.36 13.62
C VAL A 23 22.14 0.10 12.24
N ILE A 24 22.73 -0.39 11.14
CA ILE A 24 22.28 -0.09 9.76
C ILE A 24 21.16 -1.04 9.30
N ILE A 25 21.14 -2.30 9.73
CA ILE A 25 20.13 -3.30 9.34
C ILE A 25 18.73 -3.11 9.96
N PRO A 26 18.49 -2.38 11.07
CA PRO A 26 17.15 -1.97 11.41
C PRO A 26 16.82 -0.69 10.62
N LEU A 27 17.29 -0.57 9.37
CA LEU A 27 16.53 0.19 8.40
C LEU A 27 15.17 -0.51 8.37
N PRO A 28 14.08 0.17 8.76
CA PRO A 28 12.76 -0.40 8.59
C PRO A 28 12.66 -0.71 7.11
N ILE A 29 12.76 -2.00 6.77
CA ILE A 29 12.21 -2.53 5.54
C ILE A 29 10.82 -1.94 5.54
N GLU A 30 10.59 -0.94 4.68
CA GLU A 30 9.33 -0.22 4.58
C GLU A 30 8.25 -1.29 4.53
N LYS A 31 7.61 -1.56 5.69
CA LYS A 31 6.64 -2.64 5.77
C LYS A 31 5.58 -2.20 4.81
N SER A 32 5.45 -2.96 3.73
CA SER A 32 4.76 -2.60 2.50
C SER A 32 3.46 -1.87 2.83
N LEU A 33 3.44 -0.57 2.53
CA LEU A 33 2.26 0.26 2.63
C LEU A 33 1.11 -0.44 1.87
N PRO A 34 -0.12 -0.45 2.41
CA PRO A 34 -1.25 -1.07 1.75
C PRO A 34 -1.38 -0.46 0.36
N LEU A 35 -1.46 -1.34 -0.62
CA LEU A 35 -1.53 -0.97 -2.02
C LEU A 35 -3.00 -0.95 -2.41
N VAL A 36 -3.51 0.21 -2.81
CA VAL A 36 -4.84 0.27 -3.45
C VAL A 36 -4.68 0.06 -4.94
N SER A 37 -5.36 -0.94 -5.49
CA SER A 37 -5.50 -1.20 -6.92
C SER A 37 -6.92 -0.82 -7.35
N ILE A 38 -7.06 0.21 -8.18
CA ILE A 38 -8.35 0.58 -8.77
C ILE A 38 -8.44 -0.01 -10.15
N TYR A 39 -9.54 -0.65 -10.49
CA TYR A 39 -9.81 -1.33 -11.75
C TYR A 39 -11.04 -0.70 -12.41
N ASN A 40 -10.85 0.11 -13.46
CA ASN A 40 -11.95 0.61 -14.27
C ASN A 40 -12.36 -0.40 -15.35
N GLN A 41 -13.54 -1.03 -15.19
CA GLN A 41 -14.14 -1.92 -16.19
C GLN A 41 -15.12 -1.19 -17.12
N ASP A 42 -15.46 0.05 -16.80
CA ASP A 42 -16.31 0.88 -17.64
C ASP A 42 -15.50 1.45 -18.81
N GLN A 43 -16.14 1.58 -19.97
CA GLN A 43 -15.50 2.14 -21.18
C GLN A 43 -15.41 3.67 -21.15
N ILE A 44 -15.65 4.27 -19.99
CA ILE A 44 -15.65 5.71 -19.77
C ILE A 44 -14.70 6.06 -18.61
N PRO A 45 -14.01 7.20 -18.67
CA PRO A 45 -13.16 7.65 -17.58
C PRO A 45 -14.00 8.10 -16.37
N HIS A 46 -13.47 7.87 -15.17
CA HIS A 46 -14.15 8.21 -13.91
C HIS A 46 -13.22 8.98 -12.97
N ASN A 47 -13.76 9.99 -12.29
CA ASN A 47 -13.07 10.63 -11.17
C ASN A 47 -13.32 9.82 -9.90
N VAL A 48 -12.30 9.14 -9.40
CA VAL A 48 -12.39 8.30 -8.21
C VAL A 48 -11.76 9.03 -7.04
N THR A 49 -12.56 9.31 -6.02
CA THR A 49 -12.06 9.85 -4.75
C THR A 49 -12.03 8.75 -3.70
N ILE A 50 -10.85 8.55 -3.12
CA ILE A 50 -10.62 7.61 -2.04
C ILE A 50 -10.41 8.40 -0.77
N GLU A 51 -11.19 8.10 0.25
CA GLU A 51 -11.04 8.63 1.59
C GLU A 51 -10.87 7.48 2.58
N MET A 52 -9.92 7.64 3.51
CA MET A 52 -9.65 6.70 4.57
C MET A 52 -9.71 7.42 5.91
N LYS A 53 -10.45 6.85 6.86
CA LYS A 53 -10.60 7.37 8.21
C LYS A 53 -10.14 6.35 9.24
N ASP A 54 -9.64 6.83 10.37
CA ASP A 54 -9.37 5.98 11.54
C ASP A 54 -10.68 5.61 12.27
N SER A 55 -10.56 4.78 13.31
CA SER A 55 -11.66 4.40 14.18
C SER A 55 -12.36 5.58 14.87
N ASP A 56 -11.63 6.69 15.05
CA ASP A 56 -12.12 7.92 15.66
C ASP A 56 -12.69 8.89 14.62
N THR A 57 -12.86 8.43 13.37
CA THR A 57 -13.40 9.16 12.21
C THR A 57 -12.54 10.30 11.68
N ASN A 58 -11.28 10.41 12.12
CA ASN A 58 -10.33 11.38 11.60
C ASN A 58 -9.89 10.98 10.19
N LEU A 59 -9.80 11.96 9.29
CA LEU A 59 -9.34 11.74 7.93
C LEU A 59 -7.82 11.50 7.91
N ILE A 60 -7.40 10.31 7.48
CA ILE A 60 -5.99 9.93 7.36
C ILE A 60 -5.48 10.15 5.94
N TYR A 61 -6.32 9.81 4.96
CA TYR A 61 -5.96 9.88 3.56
C TYR A 61 -7.15 10.35 2.74
N LYS A 62 -6.88 11.23 1.78
CA LYS A 62 -7.83 11.65 0.76
C LYS A 62 -7.09 11.91 -0.54
N ASN A 63 -7.53 11.28 -1.62
CA ASN A 63 -7.00 11.55 -2.94
C ASN A 63 -8.07 11.34 -4.01
N THR A 64 -8.02 12.16 -5.06
CA THR A 64 -8.92 12.07 -6.21
C THR A 64 -8.09 11.84 -7.46
N LEU A 65 -8.43 10.81 -8.22
CA LEU A 65 -7.70 10.37 -9.40
C LEU A 65 -8.65 10.20 -10.56
N LEU A 66 -8.25 10.67 -11.73
CA LEU A 66 -8.91 10.34 -12.98
C LEU A 66 -8.46 8.94 -13.40
N VAL A 67 -9.38 7.98 -13.39
CA VAL A 67 -9.12 6.60 -13.79
C VAL A 67 -9.73 6.36 -15.17
N GLU A 68 -8.87 6.40 -16.17
CA GLU A 68 -9.24 6.12 -17.55
C GLU A 68 -9.09 4.62 -17.85
N GLN A 69 -9.97 4.07 -18.69
CA GLN A 69 -9.70 2.77 -19.29
C GLN A 69 -8.62 2.95 -20.36
N LYS A 70 -7.43 2.37 -20.16
CA LYS A 70 -6.44 2.29 -21.24
C LYS A 70 -7.01 1.45 -22.38
N THR A 71 -7.25 2.09 -23.53
CA THR A 71 -7.61 1.41 -24.77
C THR A 71 -6.57 0.32 -25.07
N PRO A 72 -6.97 -0.95 -25.20
CA PRO A 72 -6.04 -2.02 -25.52
C PRO A 72 -5.61 -1.86 -26.98
N TYR A 73 -4.33 -1.55 -27.20
CA TYR A 73 -3.69 -1.83 -28.50
C TYR A 73 -3.50 -3.35 -28.59
N TYR A 74 -4.59 -4.05 -28.94
CA TYR A 74 -4.70 -5.51 -28.99
C TYR A 74 -4.52 -6.23 -27.63
N VAL A 75 -5.26 -7.35 -27.43
CA VAL A 75 -5.18 -8.37 -26.33
C VAL A 75 -6.27 -8.31 -25.23
N GLU A 76 -7.00 -9.45 -25.15
CA GLU A 76 -7.82 -10.12 -24.09
C GLU A 76 -8.91 -9.39 -23.26
N ARG A 77 -9.98 -10.15 -22.93
CA ARG A 77 -11.34 -9.70 -22.54
C ARG A 77 -11.52 -9.12 -21.13
N ASP A 78 -10.53 -9.13 -20.26
CA ASP A 78 -10.74 -8.88 -18.81
C ASP A 78 -9.78 -7.84 -18.19
N TRP A 79 -9.31 -6.86 -18.95
CA TRP A 79 -8.33 -5.89 -18.40
C TRP A 79 -8.98 -4.59 -17.95
N ALA A 80 -8.88 -4.35 -16.65
CA ALA A 80 -9.18 -3.08 -16.02
C ALA A 80 -7.87 -2.31 -15.76
N THR A 81 -7.91 -0.98 -15.88
CA THR A 81 -6.71 -0.16 -15.66
C THR A 81 -6.42 -0.07 -14.18
N ALA A 82 -5.32 -0.72 -13.74
CA ALA A 82 -4.87 -0.76 -12.36
C ALA A 82 -4.09 0.52 -11.98
N VAL A 83 -4.67 1.38 -11.15
CA VAL A 83 -3.92 2.47 -10.49
C VAL A 83 -3.50 2.01 -9.11
N LYS A 84 -2.19 2.02 -8.86
CA LYS A 84 -1.56 1.61 -7.60
C LYS A 84 -1.27 2.82 -6.73
N ILE A 85 -1.87 2.88 -5.55
CA ILE A 85 -1.68 3.95 -4.57
C ILE A 85 -1.07 3.36 -3.30
N TYR A 86 0.04 3.94 -2.87
CA TYR A 86 0.60 3.67 -1.56
C TYR A 86 -0.04 4.61 -0.54
N ILE A 87 -0.75 4.06 0.43
CA ILE A 87 -1.27 4.86 1.54
C ILE A 87 -0.26 4.79 2.68
N PRO A 88 0.33 5.93 3.11
CA PRO A 88 1.20 5.96 4.26
C PRO A 88 0.38 5.71 5.53
N ILE A 89 0.20 4.44 5.90
CA ILE A 89 -0.38 4.08 7.19
C ILE A 89 0.71 4.06 8.26
N LEU A 90 0.36 4.53 9.46
CA LEU A 90 1.16 4.24 10.65
C LEU A 90 1.08 2.73 10.90
N LEU A 91 2.19 2.03 10.66
CA LEU A 91 2.36 0.61 10.93
C LEU A 91 2.39 0.41 12.45
N THR A 92 1.23 0.35 13.08
CA THR A 92 1.11 -0.05 14.48
C THR A 92 0.97 -1.58 14.55
N ASP A 93 1.39 -2.17 15.67
CA ASP A 93 1.41 -3.64 15.86
C ASP A 93 0.00 -4.28 15.92
N ARG A 94 -1.05 -3.45 15.96
CA ARG A 94 -2.44 -3.88 15.81
C ARG A 94 -2.93 -3.35 14.48
N ALA A 95 -3.43 -4.21 13.59
CA ALA A 95 -4.10 -3.78 12.36
C ALA A 95 -5.28 -2.88 12.76
N PRO A 96 -5.21 -1.56 12.57
CA PRO A 96 -6.29 -0.68 12.97
C PRO A 96 -7.49 -0.94 12.05
N ASP A 97 -8.69 -0.89 12.60
CA ASP A 97 -9.90 -0.81 11.79
C ASP A 97 -9.87 0.53 11.06
N TYR A 98 -9.89 0.48 9.73
CA TYR A 98 -9.98 1.68 8.91
C TYR A 98 -11.27 1.70 8.12
N ASP A 99 -11.89 2.87 8.10
CA ASP A 99 -13.10 3.13 7.37
C ASP A 99 -12.73 3.70 6.00
N PHE A 100 -13.03 2.94 4.95
CA PHE A 100 -12.73 3.30 3.57
C PHE A 100 -14.00 3.78 2.86
N ASN A 101 -13.94 4.96 2.28
CA ASN A 101 -14.99 5.52 1.44
C ASN A 101 -14.43 5.75 0.04
N VAL A 102 -15.12 5.20 -0.96
CA VAL A 102 -14.77 5.40 -2.37
C VAL A 102 -15.96 6.05 -3.06
N SER A 103 -15.78 7.27 -3.56
CA SER A 103 -16.77 7.92 -4.43
C SER A 103 -16.28 7.92 -5.87
N ILE A 104 -17.22 7.71 -6.79
CA ILE A 104 -17.00 7.77 -8.23
C ILE A 104 -17.84 8.94 -8.76
N ASP A 105 -17.20 9.90 -9.41
CA ASP A 105 -17.80 11.14 -9.90
C ASP A 105 -18.66 11.82 -8.82
N ALA A 106 -19.93 12.06 -9.11
CA ALA A 106 -20.91 12.63 -8.17
C ALA A 106 -21.81 11.57 -7.50
N ASN A 107 -21.48 10.28 -7.64
CA ASN A 107 -22.29 9.20 -7.08
C ASN A 107 -22.06 9.05 -5.56
N PRO A 108 -23.05 8.52 -4.82
CA PRO A 108 -22.89 8.21 -3.41
C PRO A 108 -21.67 7.31 -3.16
N PRO A 109 -20.89 7.57 -2.10
CA PRO A 109 -19.70 6.78 -1.82
C PRO A 109 -20.07 5.34 -1.42
N THR A 110 -19.28 4.38 -1.88
CA THR A 110 -19.29 3.02 -1.35
C THR A 110 -18.41 2.98 -0.11
N HIS A 111 -18.99 2.53 0.99
CA HIS A 111 -18.31 2.38 2.28
C HIS A 111 -17.88 0.93 2.49
N SER A 112 -16.66 0.72 2.96
CA SER A 112 -16.17 -0.58 3.40
C SER A 112 -15.28 -0.45 4.64
N LYS A 113 -15.51 -1.31 5.63
CA LYS A 113 -14.63 -1.48 6.78
C LYS A 113 -13.67 -2.61 6.47
N LEU A 114 -12.38 -2.30 6.41
CA LEU A 114 -11.37 -3.28 6.04
C LEU A 114 -10.29 -3.37 7.11
N LEU A 115 -9.99 -4.59 7.50
CA LEU A 115 -8.83 -4.94 8.31
C LEU A 115 -7.64 -5.12 7.37
N PHE A 116 -6.58 -4.34 7.56
CA PHE A 116 -5.35 -4.47 6.77
C PHE A 116 -4.23 -5.13 7.58
N PRO A 117 -4.05 -6.46 7.48
CA PRO A 117 -2.76 -7.05 7.83
C PRO A 117 -1.67 -6.43 6.95
N GLN A 118 -0.44 -6.33 7.49
CA GLN A 118 0.71 -5.79 6.75
C GLN A 118 0.85 -6.48 5.38
N GLY A 119 1.00 -5.70 4.29
CA GLY A 119 1.13 -6.24 2.93
C GLY A 119 -0.17 -6.54 2.19
N SER A 120 -1.33 -6.17 2.73
CA SER A 120 -2.62 -6.34 2.03
C SER A 120 -2.76 -5.44 0.80
N ILE A 121 -3.47 -5.95 -0.21
CA ILE A 121 -3.89 -5.20 -1.40
C ILE A 121 -5.39 -4.91 -1.29
N ILE A 122 -5.79 -3.68 -1.57
CA ILE A 122 -7.18 -3.24 -1.61
C ILE A 122 -7.59 -3.12 -3.06
N ASP A 123 -8.54 -3.93 -3.49
CA ASP A 123 -9.02 -3.95 -4.87
C ASP A 123 -10.34 -3.18 -4.95
N ILE A 124 -10.38 -2.16 -5.81
CA ILE A 124 -11.58 -1.35 -6.09
C ILE A 124 -11.98 -1.60 -7.55
N HIS A 125 -13.11 -2.25 -7.77
CA HIS A 125 -13.65 -2.48 -9.12
C HIS A 125 -14.74 -1.46 -9.43
N ILE A 126 -14.60 -0.76 -10.55
CA ILE A 126 -15.62 0.17 -11.07
C ILE A 126 -16.40 -0.55 -12.15
N ILE A 127 -17.71 -0.71 -11.94
CA ILE A 127 -18.63 -1.41 -12.84
C ILE A 127 -19.94 -0.62 -12.89
N ASN A 128 -20.37 -0.23 -14.08
CA ASN A 128 -21.57 0.57 -14.32
C ASN A 128 -21.62 1.83 -13.45
N SER A 129 -20.51 2.56 -13.35
CA SER A 129 -20.31 3.77 -12.55
C SER A 129 -20.48 3.57 -11.03
N THR A 130 -20.38 2.33 -10.55
CA THR A 130 -20.42 1.97 -9.12
C THR A 130 -19.15 1.26 -8.69
N SER A 131 -18.75 1.40 -7.43
CA SER A 131 -17.55 0.74 -6.89
C SER A 131 -17.90 -0.51 -6.09
N ARG A 132 -17.06 -1.54 -6.21
CA ARG A 132 -16.98 -2.67 -5.28
C ARG A 132 -15.59 -2.69 -4.67
N ILE A 133 -15.53 -2.82 -3.35
CA ILE A 133 -14.28 -2.82 -2.59
C ILE A 133 -14.07 -4.22 -2.01
N SER A 134 -12.91 -4.81 -2.26
CA SER A 134 -12.45 -6.07 -1.67
C SER A 134 -11.02 -5.93 -1.16
N SER A 135 -10.61 -6.80 -0.25
CA SER A 135 -9.21 -6.93 0.16
C SER A 135 -8.70 -8.32 -0.18
N THR A 136 -7.49 -8.38 -0.72
CA THR A 136 -6.74 -9.61 -0.94
C THR A 136 -5.57 -9.63 0.05
N GLY A 137 -5.61 -10.56 1.00
CA GLY A 137 -4.48 -10.81 1.91
C GLY A 137 -3.39 -11.60 1.19
N ILE A 138 -2.12 -11.28 1.48
CA ILE A 138 -0.94 -12.07 1.07
C ILE A 138 -0.60 -13.05 2.18
#